data_AF-A0A6N7L0M9-F1
#
_entry.id   AF-A0A6N7L0M9-F1
#
_cell.length_a   1.000
_cell.length_b   1.000
_cell.length_c   1.000
_cell.angle_alpha   90.00
_cell.angle_beta   90.00
_cell.angle_gamma   90.00
#
_symmetry.space_group_name_H-M   'P 1'
#
loop_
_entity.id
_entity.type
_entity.pdbx_description
1 polymer ?
#
loop_
_entity_poly.entity_id
_entity_poly.type
_entity_poly.pdbx_seq_one_letter_code
_entity_poly.pdbx_strand_id
1 'polypeptide(L)'
;MLAAEEGSLVPRAFRSLPERWQAVLWHALVEHEPAAATARRLGITACGIGSLVVRAREGLREAYLRAHLDQTTSEECRHFGVLLAASIRGPDKRAARDLARHLQACADCAHAERDLRDLNGRLGMILPAGILLWSPHPLRPSAAGHGIHLTAAKPGATRSGTTRLAWTATAAAGTRRRDRGPWSTA
;
A
#
# COMPACT_ATOMS: atom_id res chain seq x y z
N MET A 1 27.29 -4.16 -13.93
CA MET A 1 26.35 -3.59 -14.91
C MET A 1 25.04 -4.41 -14.97
N LEU A 2 24.42 -4.76 -13.84
CA LEU A 2 23.15 -5.54 -13.78
C LEU A 2 22.33 -5.24 -12.51
N ALA A 3 22.41 -4.03 -11.95
CA ALA A 3 21.59 -3.61 -10.80
C ALA A 3 20.58 -2.51 -11.16
N ALA A 4 20.56 -2.05 -12.42
CA ALA A 4 19.67 -0.98 -12.90
C ALA A 4 18.29 -1.47 -13.36
N GLU A 5 18.13 -2.78 -13.61
CA GLU A 5 16.88 -3.36 -14.13
C GLU A 5 15.93 -3.84 -13.02
N GLU A 6 16.46 -4.21 -11.85
CA GLU A 6 15.72 -4.74 -10.69
C GLU A 6 14.69 -3.73 -10.11
N GLY A 7 14.80 -2.45 -10.49
CA GLY A 7 13.90 -1.37 -10.06
C GLY A 7 12.96 -0.84 -11.15
N SER A 8 12.86 -1.43 -12.34
CA SER A 8 12.24 -0.75 -13.49
C SER A 8 10.72 -0.89 -13.59
N LEU A 9 10.14 -2.00 -13.09
CA LEU A 9 8.71 -2.28 -13.24
C LEU A 9 7.81 -1.53 -12.26
N VAL A 10 8.19 -1.43 -10.98
CA VAL A 10 7.38 -0.74 -9.96
C VAL A 10 7.19 0.75 -10.29
N PRO A 11 8.24 1.52 -10.62
CA PRO A 11 8.09 2.93 -11.02
C PRO A 11 7.32 3.09 -12.34
N ARG A 12 7.45 2.15 -13.28
CA ARG A 12 6.65 2.15 -14.53
C ARG A 12 5.18 1.92 -14.24
N ALA A 13 4.85 0.93 -13.40
CA ALA A 13 3.49 0.66 -12.95
C ALA A 13 2.91 1.87 -12.21
N PHE A 14 3.66 2.46 -11.27
CA PHE A 14 3.22 3.64 -10.53
C PHE A 14 2.90 4.83 -11.44
N ARG A 15 3.75 5.11 -12.43
CA ARG A 15 3.54 6.21 -13.39
C ARG A 15 2.35 5.98 -14.33
N SER A 16 1.92 4.74 -14.52
CA SER A 16 0.71 4.43 -15.31
C SER A 16 -0.60 4.67 -14.55
N LEU A 17 -0.54 4.93 -13.24
CA LEU A 17 -1.72 5.24 -12.45
C LEU A 17 -2.19 6.68 -12.66
N PRO A 18 -3.49 6.98 -12.42
CA PRO A 18 -3.97 8.36 -12.38
C PRO A 18 -3.20 9.20 -11.37
N GLU A 19 -2.94 10.47 -11.70
CA GLU A 19 -2.17 11.41 -10.87
C GLU A 19 -2.72 11.52 -9.44
N ARG A 20 -4.06 11.50 -9.30
CA ARG A 20 -4.73 11.51 -8.00
C ARG A 20 -4.43 10.28 -7.16
N TRP A 21 -4.24 9.11 -7.78
CA TRP A 21 -3.87 7.89 -7.08
C TRP A 21 -2.40 7.90 -6.68
N GLN A 22 -1.52 8.43 -7.54
CA GLN A 22 -0.11 8.61 -7.22
C GLN A 22 0.09 9.51 -5.98
N ALA A 23 -0.60 10.65 -5.94
CA ALA A 23 -0.54 11.57 -4.79
C ALA A 23 -1.01 10.92 -3.47
N VAL A 24 -2.10 10.15 -3.51
CA VAL A 24 -2.60 9.46 -2.32
C VAL A 24 -1.63 8.38 -1.86
N LEU A 25 -1.08 7.58 -2.78
CA LEU A 25 -0.09 6.56 -2.45
C LEU A 25 1.19 7.18 -1.88
N TRP A 26 1.65 8.31 -2.42
CA TRP A 26 2.81 9.04 -1.88
C TRP A 26 2.58 9.48 -0.43
N HIS A 27 1.51 10.22 -0.14
CA HIS A 27 1.28 10.71 1.22
C HIS A 27 0.97 9.59 2.22
N ALA A 28 0.15 8.61 1.84
CA ALA A 28 -0.29 7.57 2.76
C ALA A 28 0.78 6.50 3.00
N LEU A 29 1.63 6.23 2.02
CA LEU A 29 2.59 5.13 2.07
C LEU A 29 4.01 5.66 2.25
N VAL A 30 4.47 6.60 1.41
CA VAL A 30 5.85 7.13 1.48
C VAL A 30 6.05 8.02 2.69
N GLU A 31 5.15 8.99 2.88
CA GLU A 31 5.27 9.97 3.97
C GLU A 31 4.66 9.47 5.28
N HIS A 32 4.00 8.30 5.25
CA HIS A 32 3.29 7.71 6.40
C HIS A 32 2.32 8.70 7.08
N GLU A 33 1.72 9.61 6.31
CA GLU A 33 0.79 10.59 6.86
C GLU A 33 -0.52 9.95 7.30
N PRO A 34 -1.12 10.40 8.42
CA PRO A 34 -2.43 9.92 8.82
C PRO A 34 -3.49 10.35 7.80
N ALA A 35 -4.49 9.50 7.55
CA ALA A 35 -5.53 9.75 6.55
C ALA A 35 -6.23 11.11 6.71
N ALA A 36 -6.36 11.62 7.95
CA ALA A 36 -6.91 12.95 8.21
C ALA A 36 -6.00 14.10 7.71
N ALA A 37 -4.67 13.95 7.74
CA ALA A 37 -3.74 14.93 7.20
C ALA A 37 -3.72 14.91 5.66
N THR A 38 -3.65 13.71 5.07
CA THR A 38 -3.73 13.54 3.62
C THR A 38 -5.04 14.09 3.05
N ALA A 39 -6.15 13.93 3.79
CA ALA A 39 -7.47 14.46 3.44
C ALA A 39 -7.48 15.98 3.30
N ARG A 40 -6.86 16.68 4.26
CA ARG A 40 -6.72 18.13 4.22
C ARG A 40 -5.86 18.60 3.05
N ARG A 41 -4.75 17.90 2.76
CA ARG A 41 -3.88 18.25 1.61
C ARG A 41 -4.59 18.09 0.26
N LEU A 42 -5.37 17.03 0.12
CA LEU A 42 -6.02 16.68 -1.15
C LEU A 42 -7.43 17.26 -1.29
N GLY A 43 -7.92 18.02 -0.31
CA GLY A 43 -9.26 18.62 -0.34
C GLY A 43 -10.41 17.61 -0.35
N ILE A 44 -10.22 16.42 0.25
CA ILE A 44 -11.20 15.32 0.25
C ILE A 44 -11.50 14.84 1.67
N THR A 45 -12.59 14.12 1.87
CA THR A 45 -12.97 13.63 3.21
C THR A 45 -12.07 12.47 3.65
N ALA A 46 -11.78 12.39 4.96
CA ALA A 46 -10.94 11.33 5.54
C ALA A 46 -11.50 9.92 5.29
N CYS A 47 -12.83 9.76 5.33
CA CYS A 47 -13.48 8.48 5.02
C CYS A 47 -13.27 8.07 3.56
N GLY A 48 -13.21 9.04 2.63
CA GLY A 48 -12.92 8.80 1.22
C GLY A 48 -11.48 8.37 0.95
N ILE A 49 -10.53 8.71 1.81
CA ILE A 49 -9.12 8.33 1.61
C ILE A 49 -8.88 6.85 1.83
N GLY A 50 -9.49 6.24 2.85
CA GLY A 50 -9.31 4.82 3.11
C GLY A 50 -9.69 3.96 1.90
N SER A 51 -10.84 4.23 1.29
CA SER A 51 -11.29 3.52 0.08
C SER A 51 -10.45 3.85 -1.15
N LEU A 52 -9.96 5.09 -1.28
CA LEU A 52 -9.10 5.51 -2.38
C LEU A 52 -7.71 4.86 -2.29
N VAL A 53 -7.13 4.74 -1.10
CA VAL A 53 -5.87 4.01 -0.87
C VAL A 53 -6.04 2.55 -1.27
N VAL A 54 -7.09 1.88 -0.80
CA VAL A 54 -7.34 0.46 -1.17
C VAL A 54 -7.44 0.29 -2.68
N ARG A 55 -8.20 1.16 -3.36
CA ARG A 55 -8.33 1.16 -4.83
C ARG A 55 -7.03 1.45 -5.55
N ALA A 56 -6.26 2.43 -5.09
CA ALA A 56 -4.98 2.78 -5.68
C ALA A 56 -3.96 1.66 -5.54
N ARG A 57 -3.98 0.92 -4.42
CA ARG A 57 -3.13 -0.27 -4.21
C ARG A 57 -3.51 -1.41 -5.15
N GLU A 58 -4.80 -1.63 -5.37
CA GLU A 58 -5.25 -2.62 -6.35
C GLU A 58 -4.86 -2.22 -7.77
N GLY A 59 -5.05 -0.94 -8.14
CA GLY A 59 -4.61 -0.41 -9.43
C GLY A 59 -3.11 -0.55 -9.67
N LEU A 60 -2.28 -0.29 -8.65
CA LEU A 60 -0.83 -0.48 -8.73
C LEU A 60 -0.47 -1.95 -8.99
N ARG A 61 -1.16 -2.88 -8.32
CA ARG A 61 -0.96 -4.32 -8.51
C ARG A 61 -1.31 -4.76 -9.93
N GLU A 62 -2.46 -4.32 -10.42
CA GLU A 62 -2.89 -4.63 -11.79
C GLU A 62 -1.92 -4.06 -12.83
N ALA A 63 -1.47 -2.81 -12.64
CA ALA A 63 -0.48 -2.18 -13.50
C ALA A 63 0.86 -2.92 -13.49
N TYR A 64 1.31 -3.36 -12.31
CA TYR A 64 2.54 -4.13 -12.16
C TYR A 64 2.46 -5.49 -12.87
N LEU A 65 1.39 -6.25 -12.63
CA LEU A 65 1.17 -7.54 -13.26
C LEU A 65 1.10 -7.41 -14.79
N ARG A 66 0.39 -6.39 -15.29
CA ARG A 66 0.34 -6.12 -16.73
C ARG A 66 1.73 -5.85 -17.30
N ALA A 67 2.52 -4.99 -16.65
CA ALA A 67 3.86 -4.68 -17.10
C ALA A 67 4.81 -5.90 -17.06
N HIS A 68 4.65 -6.79 -16.08
CA HIS A 68 5.40 -8.04 -15.99
C HIS A 68 5.01 -9.04 -17.10
N LEU A 69 3.71 -9.18 -17.38
CA LEU A 69 3.21 -10.02 -18.47
C LEU A 69 3.65 -9.50 -19.84
N ASP A 70 3.71 -8.18 -20.03
CA ASP A 70 4.16 -7.56 -21.29
C ASP A 70 5.67 -7.78 -21.56
N GLN A 71 6.48 -7.92 -20.51
CA GLN A 71 7.92 -8.23 -20.64
C GLN A 71 8.21 -9.72 -20.79
N THR A 72 7.28 -10.57 -20.36
CA THR A 72 7.44 -12.01 -20.34
C THR A 72 7.16 -12.62 -21.72
N THR A 73 8.14 -13.32 -22.29
CA THR A 73 8.01 -13.99 -23.60
C THR A 73 7.48 -15.42 -23.50
N SER A 74 7.65 -16.08 -22.35
CA SER A 74 7.19 -17.46 -22.12
C SER A 74 5.68 -17.56 -21.90
N GLU A 75 5.02 -18.49 -22.57
CA GLU A 75 3.60 -18.81 -22.33
C GLU A 75 3.36 -19.41 -20.94
N GLU A 76 4.31 -20.19 -20.42
CA GLU A 76 4.22 -20.76 -19.07
C GLU A 76 4.21 -19.65 -18.01
N CYS A 77 5.12 -18.68 -18.13
CA CYS A 77 5.17 -17.55 -17.21
C CYS A 77 3.91 -16.68 -17.30
N ARG A 78 3.30 -16.53 -18.49
CA ARG A 78 2.01 -15.85 -18.65
C ARG A 78 0.88 -16.60 -17.93
N HIS A 79 0.85 -17.93 -18.01
CA HIS A 79 -0.10 -18.75 -17.26
C HIS A 79 0.06 -18.59 -15.75
N PHE A 80 1.30 -18.68 -15.25
CA PHE A 80 1.58 -18.54 -13.82
C PHE A 80 1.44 -17.10 -13.31
N GLY A 81 1.54 -16.08 -14.16
CA GLY A 81 1.30 -14.67 -13.77
C GLY A 81 -0.15 -14.42 -13.32
N VAL A 82 -1.13 -15.13 -13.89
CA VAL A 82 -2.52 -15.07 -13.43
C VAL A 82 -2.67 -15.74 -12.04
N LEU A 83 -2.01 -16.88 -11.85
CA LEU A 83 -1.98 -17.60 -10.57
C LEU A 83 -1.26 -16.79 -9.48
N LEU A 84 -0.23 -16.03 -9.85
CA LEU A 84 0.50 -15.12 -8.99
C LEU A 84 -0.40 -14.01 -8.44
N ALA A 85 -1.27 -13.44 -9.27
CA ALA A 85 -2.25 -12.45 -8.84
C ALA A 85 -3.28 -13.04 -7.85
N ALA A 86 -3.67 -14.30 -8.04
CA ALA A 86 -4.60 -15.02 -7.18
C ALA A 86 -3.95 -15.44 -5.84
N SER A 87 -2.66 -15.80 -5.84
CA SER A 87 -1.95 -16.26 -4.65
C SER A 87 -1.80 -15.19 -3.57
N ILE A 88 -1.76 -13.91 -3.95
CA ILE A 88 -1.69 -12.80 -2.98
C ILE A 88 -3.00 -12.66 -2.18
N ARG A 89 -4.13 -13.11 -2.74
CA ARG A 89 -5.46 -13.05 -2.11
C ARG A 89 -5.82 -14.31 -1.32
N GLY A 90 -5.05 -15.39 -1.46
CA GLY A 90 -5.31 -16.70 -0.86
C GLY A 90 -5.49 -17.76 -1.94
N PRO A 91 -4.43 -18.53 -2.27
CA PRO A 91 -4.50 -19.51 -3.34
C PRO A 91 -5.14 -20.82 -2.86
N ASP A 92 -5.78 -21.51 -3.79
CA ASP A 92 -6.08 -22.92 -3.63
C ASP A 92 -4.78 -23.72 -3.42
N LYS A 93 -4.79 -24.67 -2.48
CA LYS A 93 -3.59 -25.44 -2.08
C LYS A 93 -2.90 -26.16 -3.24
N ARG A 94 -3.62 -26.50 -4.31
CA ARG A 94 -3.06 -27.13 -5.53
C ARG A 94 -2.38 -26.09 -6.42
N ALA A 95 -3.09 -25.00 -6.76
CA ALA A 95 -2.55 -23.87 -7.49
C ALA A 95 -1.29 -23.28 -6.82
N ALA A 96 -1.29 -23.19 -5.48
CA ALA A 96 -0.14 -22.74 -4.71
C ALA A 96 1.11 -23.63 -4.90
N ARG A 97 0.94 -24.95 -4.99
CA ARG A 97 2.05 -25.90 -5.17
C ARG A 97 2.63 -25.83 -6.57
N ASP A 98 1.79 -25.72 -7.59
CA ASP A 98 2.25 -25.62 -8.97
C ASP A 98 2.92 -24.26 -9.23
N LEU A 99 2.37 -23.17 -8.68
CA LEU A 99 3.04 -21.86 -8.67
C LEU A 99 4.38 -21.92 -7.95
N ALA A 100 4.46 -22.53 -6.75
CA ALA A 100 5.71 -22.64 -6.00
C ALA A 100 6.80 -23.40 -6.79
N ARG A 101 6.43 -24.46 -7.52
CA ARG A 101 7.35 -25.18 -8.40
C ARG A 101 7.90 -24.28 -9.51
N HIS A 102 7.03 -23.48 -10.12
CA HIS A 102 7.44 -22.53 -11.15
C HIS A 102 8.36 -21.43 -10.59
N LEU A 103 8.05 -20.88 -9.42
CA LEU A 103 8.89 -19.86 -8.76
C LEU A 103 10.28 -20.39 -8.39
N GLN A 104 10.44 -21.70 -8.18
CA GLN A 104 11.77 -22.32 -7.99
C GLN A 104 12.56 -22.44 -9.31
N ALA A 105 11.88 -22.50 -10.45
CA ALA A 105 12.48 -22.66 -11.77
C ALA A 105 12.67 -21.33 -12.53
N CYS A 106 11.90 -20.29 -12.22
CA CYS A 106 11.89 -19.00 -12.91
C CYS A 106 12.22 -17.84 -11.96
N ALA A 107 13.39 -17.22 -12.16
CA ALA A 107 13.84 -16.09 -11.35
C ALA A 107 12.99 -14.83 -11.54
N ASP A 108 12.48 -14.58 -12.74
CA ASP A 108 11.67 -13.38 -13.05
C ASP A 108 10.33 -13.41 -12.30
N CYS A 109 9.63 -14.55 -12.35
CA CYS A 109 8.40 -14.74 -11.60
C CYS A 109 8.64 -14.73 -10.08
N ALA A 110 9.79 -15.23 -9.61
CA ALA A 110 10.18 -15.17 -8.20
C ALA A 110 10.51 -13.74 -7.72
N HIS A 111 11.10 -12.89 -8.57
CA HIS A 111 11.23 -11.47 -8.29
C HIS A 111 9.87 -10.79 -8.28
N ALA A 112 9.01 -11.05 -9.27
CA ALA A 112 7.67 -10.48 -9.32
C ALA A 112 6.82 -10.85 -8.09
N GLU A 113 6.94 -12.06 -7.57
CA GLU A 113 6.26 -12.48 -6.33
C GLU A 113 6.75 -11.71 -5.11
N ARG A 114 8.07 -11.48 -5.01
CA ARG A 114 8.66 -10.67 -3.93
C ARG A 114 8.19 -9.23 -4.00
N ASP A 115 8.28 -8.60 -5.17
CA ASP A 115 7.80 -7.22 -5.38
C ASP A 115 6.33 -7.08 -5.03
N LEU A 116 5.48 -8.03 -5.45
CA LEU A 116 4.06 -8.00 -5.13
C LEU A 116 3.77 -8.22 -3.64
N ARG A 117 4.53 -9.09 -2.96
CA ARG A 117 4.43 -9.30 -1.51
C ARG A 117 4.87 -8.05 -0.75
N ASP A 118 5.91 -7.40 -1.22
CA ASP A 118 6.45 -6.15 -0.71
C ASP A 118 5.47 -5.00 -0.88
N LEU A 119 4.81 -4.91 -2.05
CA LEU A 119 3.69 -4.01 -2.26
C LEU A 119 2.53 -4.33 -1.30
N ASN A 120 2.29 -5.60 -0.97
CA ASN A 120 1.21 -5.97 -0.05
C ASN A 120 1.53 -5.61 1.42
N GLY A 121 2.75 -5.91 1.88
CA GLY A 121 3.14 -5.80 3.29
C GLY A 121 3.79 -4.46 3.69
N ARG A 122 4.54 -3.83 2.79
CA ARG A 122 5.45 -2.70 3.09
C ARG A 122 5.45 -1.61 2.01
N LEU A 123 4.33 -1.43 1.33
CA LEU A 123 4.16 -0.44 0.26
C LEU A 123 4.67 0.97 0.63
N GLY A 124 4.70 1.32 1.92
CA GLY A 124 5.26 2.59 2.39
C GLY A 124 6.79 2.71 2.47
N MET A 125 7.50 1.59 2.64
CA MET A 125 8.96 1.60 2.80
C MET A 125 9.73 1.52 1.48
N ILE A 126 9.12 0.98 0.42
CA ILE A 126 9.85 0.60 -0.82
C ILE A 126 9.66 1.63 -1.94
N LEU A 127 8.48 2.26 -2.00
CA LEU A 127 8.18 3.32 -2.96
C LEU A 127 9.11 4.56 -2.86
N PRO A 128 9.55 5.03 -1.66
CA PRO A 128 10.47 6.15 -1.56
C PRO A 128 11.85 5.81 -2.12
N ALA A 129 12.39 4.63 -1.80
CA ALA A 129 13.73 4.23 -2.22
C ALA A 129 13.84 4.06 -3.74
N GLY A 130 12.84 3.45 -4.38
CA GLY A 130 12.83 3.27 -5.84
C GLY A 130 12.62 4.57 -6.62
N ILE A 131 11.81 5.50 -6.11
CA ILE A 131 11.56 6.79 -6.77
C ILE A 131 12.71 7.78 -6.51
N LEU A 132 13.26 7.84 -5.29
CA LEU A 132 14.33 8.78 -4.93
C LEU A 132 15.68 8.44 -5.58
N LEU A 133 15.96 7.16 -5.84
CA LEU A 133 17.22 6.76 -6.47
C LEU A 133 17.22 7.02 -7.99
N TRP A 134 16.04 7.09 -8.62
CA TRP A 134 15.90 7.34 -10.06
C TRP A 134 15.52 8.79 -10.40
N SER A 135 14.92 9.54 -9.50
CA SER A 135 14.46 10.90 -9.80
C SER A 135 15.61 11.92 -9.74
N PRO A 136 16.06 12.50 -10.88
CA PRO A 136 17.05 13.58 -10.86
C PRO A 136 16.46 14.93 -10.40
N HIS A 137 15.19 14.96 -9.95
CA HIS A 137 14.55 16.18 -9.51
C HIS A 137 14.83 16.39 -8.02
N PRO A 138 15.62 17.41 -7.62
CA PRO A 138 15.78 17.71 -6.21
C PRO A 138 14.42 18.15 -5.67
N LEU A 139 13.82 17.32 -4.82
CA LEU A 139 12.74 17.75 -3.95
C LEU A 139 13.34 18.89 -3.11
N ARG A 140 13.00 20.14 -3.45
CA ARG A 140 13.38 21.28 -2.60
C ARG A 140 12.66 21.06 -1.28
N PRO A 141 13.37 20.85 -0.15
CA PRO A 141 12.71 20.82 1.13
C PRO A 141 12.04 22.17 1.29
N SER A 142 10.71 22.17 1.36
CA SER A 142 9.96 23.38 1.67
C SER A 142 10.25 23.67 3.14
N ALA A 143 11.22 24.56 3.38
CA ALA A 143 11.51 25.10 4.69
C ALA A 143 10.34 25.98 5.13
N ALA A 144 9.22 25.35 5.51
CA ALA A 144 8.16 26.00 6.25
C ALA A 144 8.67 26.16 7.69
N GLY A 145 9.47 27.22 7.88
CA GLY A 145 10.00 27.63 9.17
C GLY A 145 8.86 27.85 10.16
N HIS A 146 8.66 26.89 11.06
CA HIS A 146 8.00 27.13 12.32
C HIS A 146 9.09 27.56 13.30
N GLY A 147 9.16 28.86 13.56
CA GLY A 147 10.04 29.42 14.57
C GLY A 147 9.71 28.83 15.93
N ILE A 148 10.54 27.90 16.39
CA ILE A 148 10.49 27.41 17.77
C ILE A 148 11.19 28.47 18.62
N HIS A 149 10.42 29.37 19.23
CA HIS A 149 10.92 30.21 20.31
C HIS A 149 11.26 29.31 21.52
N LEU A 150 12.54 29.04 21.72
CA LEU A 150 13.06 28.40 22.93
C LEU A 150 13.06 29.41 24.07
N THR A 151 11.96 29.51 24.81
CA THR A 151 11.98 30.17 26.12
C THR A 151 12.48 29.17 27.16
N ALA A 152 13.68 29.41 27.69
CA ALA A 152 14.25 28.64 28.79
C ALA A 152 13.39 28.78 30.06
N ALA A 153 12.79 27.67 30.51
CA ALA A 153 12.08 27.57 31.78
C ALA A 153 12.80 26.59 32.72
N LYS A 154 13.14 27.10 33.92
CA LYS A 154 13.79 26.38 35.03
C LYS A 154 12.94 25.19 35.53
N PRO A 155 13.55 24.11 36.06
CA PRO A 155 12.81 23.02 36.68
C PRO A 155 12.44 23.40 38.13
N GLY A 156 11.15 23.61 38.37
CA GLY A 156 10.55 23.70 39.70
C GLY A 156 9.74 22.44 40.00
N ALA A 157 10.16 21.70 41.02
CA ALA A 157 9.49 20.50 41.52
C ALA A 157 8.10 20.84 42.10
N THR A 158 7.06 20.09 41.73
CA THR A 158 5.92 19.82 42.63
C THR A 158 5.08 18.63 42.17
N ARG A 159 4.35 18.10 43.15
CA ARG A 159 3.79 16.76 43.35
C ARG A 159 2.38 16.61 42.74
N SER A 160 1.98 15.34 42.56
CA SER A 160 0.61 14.78 42.64
C SER A 160 -0.04 14.30 41.35
N GLY A 161 -0.62 13.10 41.47
CA GLY A 161 -1.88 12.77 40.80
C GLY A 161 -1.83 11.55 39.88
N THR A 162 -1.81 10.35 40.45
CA THR A 162 -2.12 9.12 39.70
C THR A 162 -3.60 9.13 39.34
N THR A 163 -3.95 9.48 38.11
CA THR A 163 -5.30 9.25 37.57
C THR A 163 -5.21 8.13 36.55
N ARG A 164 -5.63 6.92 36.93
CA ARG A 164 -5.87 5.83 35.99
C ARG A 164 -7.07 6.23 35.14
N LEU A 165 -6.85 6.50 33.86
CA LEU A 165 -7.92 6.61 32.88
C LEU A 165 -8.35 5.18 32.52
N ALA A 166 -9.50 4.77 33.07
CA ALA A 166 -10.22 3.57 32.67
C ALA A 166 -10.84 3.81 31.30
N TRP A 167 -10.46 3.01 30.31
CA TRP A 167 -11.09 2.99 29.00
C TRP A 167 -12.34 2.11 29.10
N THR A 168 -13.52 2.71 29.05
CA THR A 168 -14.77 1.97 28.92
C THR A 168 -15.03 1.69 27.43
N ALA A 169 -14.89 0.44 27.04
CA ALA A 169 -15.33 -0.05 25.74
C ALA A 169 -16.86 -0.16 25.74
N THR A 170 -17.55 0.72 25.01
CA THR A 170 -18.99 0.60 24.78
C THR A 170 -19.23 -0.37 23.63
N ALA A 171 -19.68 -1.58 23.95
CA ALA A 171 -20.13 -2.56 22.96
C ALA A 171 -21.51 -2.14 22.42
N ALA A 172 -21.56 -1.77 21.13
CA ALA A 172 -22.81 -1.53 20.42
C ALA A 172 -23.42 -2.86 19.95
N ALA A 173 -24.54 -3.25 20.57
CA ALA A 173 -25.35 -4.39 20.15
C ALA A 173 -26.13 -4.05 18.87
N GLY A 174 -25.73 -4.64 17.73
CA GLY A 174 -26.45 -4.54 16.47
C GLY A 174 -27.43 -5.71 16.31
N THR A 175 -28.73 -5.47 16.49
CA THR A 175 -29.80 -6.40 16.16
C THR A 175 -30.04 -6.42 14.64
N ARG A 176 -29.46 -7.39 13.92
CA ARG A 176 -29.84 -7.65 12.52
C ARG A 176 -31.09 -8.51 12.48
N ARG A 177 -32.21 -7.84 12.21
CA ARG A 177 -33.48 -8.42 11.74
C ARG A 177 -33.23 -9.21 10.46
N ARG A 178 -33.48 -10.52 10.48
CA ARG A 178 -33.48 -11.38 9.28
C ARG A 178 -34.87 -11.32 8.66
N ASP A 179 -35.03 -10.49 7.64
CA ASP A 179 -36.18 -10.57 6.75
C ASP A 179 -35.91 -11.70 5.74
N ARG A 180 -36.50 -12.88 5.98
CA ARG A 180 -36.57 -13.97 5.01
C ARG A 180 -37.77 -13.71 4.08
N GLY A 181 -37.52 -13.13 2.91
CA GLY A 181 -38.46 -13.16 1.80
C GLY A 181 -38.30 -14.46 1.00
N PRO A 182 -39.39 -15.18 0.67
CA PRO A 182 -39.32 -16.35 -0.20
C PRO A 182 -39.33 -15.90 -1.66
N TRP A 183 -38.24 -16.11 -2.39
CA TRP A 183 -38.33 -16.26 -3.85
C TRP A 183 -38.34 -17.76 -4.14
N SER A 184 -39.55 -18.29 -4.33
CA SER A 184 -39.76 -19.57 -4.99
C SER A 184 -39.74 -19.35 -6.49
N THR A 185 -38.99 -20.23 -7.13
CA THR A 185 -38.94 -20.52 -8.56
C THR A 185 -40.31 -20.88 -9.12
N ALA A 186 -40.60 -20.36 -10.31
CA ALA A 186 -41.37 -21.03 -11.36
C ALA A 186 -40.71 -20.70 -12.70
#